data_AF-A0A0F9BYG9-F1
#
_entry.id   AF-A0A0F9BYG9-F1
#
_cell.length_a   1.000
_cell.length_b   1.000
_cell.length_c   1.000
_cell.angle_alpha   90.00
_cell.angle_beta   90.00
_cell.angle_gamma   90.00
#
_symmetry.space_group_name_H-M   'P 1'
#
loop_
_entity.id
_entity.type
_entity.pdbx_description
1 polymer ?
#
loop_
_entity_poly.entity_id
_entity_poly.type
_entity_poly.pdbx_seq_one_letter_code
_entity_poly.pdbx_strand_id
1 'polypeptide(L)'
;TVPVDGRGWWPSTHASIPANWSRDTAFDGKYLQGAGDSYTGPSNAGGAHTHTPTAHDHTQGQHVHLVYGQSATGTLRSVRNGSSIYASIRTHDHRTVDSGAIDITETSSASTGTLSSDISTPARLELIVIKPDDGLQDIPDDALCITDNASTPTGFASYAVSRAFVFPITPTTGNDGGTELGSSLHFHTLAAHTHTIAGTHGHLEVRADRPTPGAGLNAVSGPTSVRDGPHHLVTLDSTDPGDLNANSGASSQMVWNPTYIRMEVIQNTSGSPTTPVDVILPFVGSKADAVALSGWDYCDGSGATPDLRDRQIFFIDSGTGTIGTTGGSNEHSHGASAGHRHKFDGGPHTHTVSEVDDGTINVALFSSTFAGLALTDHSHTWTIPAEDPFGDTGTFETDSVDGRPSYRTVIFIKRVAIEEVEQPALFMGCVC
;
A
#
# COMPACT_ATOMS: atom_id res chain seq x y z
N THR A 1 -25.26 3.06 -43.13
CA THR A 1 -25.90 2.30 -42.05
C THR A 1 -24.87 1.69 -41.14
N VAL A 2 -25.22 1.62 -39.87
CA VAL A 2 -24.47 0.98 -38.79
C VAL A 2 -24.78 -0.53 -38.85
N PRO A 3 -23.75 -1.41 -38.90
CA PRO A 3 -23.95 -2.85 -38.84
C PRO A 3 -24.68 -3.29 -37.55
N VAL A 4 -25.35 -4.45 -37.56
CA VAL A 4 -26.07 -4.99 -36.38
C VAL A 4 -25.18 -5.13 -35.13
N ASP A 5 -23.90 -5.44 -35.34
CA ASP A 5 -22.90 -5.58 -34.28
C ASP A 5 -22.16 -4.27 -33.96
N GLY A 6 -22.48 -3.18 -34.65
CA GLY A 6 -21.99 -1.83 -34.34
C GLY A 6 -22.64 -1.27 -33.08
N ARG A 7 -21.92 -0.43 -32.36
CA ARG A 7 -22.38 0.24 -31.14
C ARG A 7 -22.18 1.74 -31.25
N GLY A 8 -23.09 2.50 -30.69
CA GLY A 8 -22.96 3.93 -30.47
C GLY A 8 -23.00 4.25 -28.98
N TRP A 9 -22.74 5.51 -28.64
CA TRP A 9 -22.93 6.01 -27.27
C TRP A 9 -24.09 6.99 -27.22
N TRP A 10 -24.90 6.89 -26.18
CA TRP A 10 -26.05 7.77 -25.93
C TRP A 10 -25.82 8.58 -24.66
N PRO A 11 -25.71 9.92 -24.76
CA PRO A 11 -25.33 10.79 -23.65
C PRO A 11 -26.52 11.29 -22.82
N SER A 12 -27.70 10.68 -22.97
CA SER A 12 -28.95 11.13 -22.35
C SER A 12 -29.64 9.99 -21.59
N THR A 13 -30.92 10.19 -21.28
CA THR A 13 -31.70 9.25 -20.46
C THR A 13 -31.99 7.95 -21.19
N HIS A 14 -32.09 6.84 -20.45
CA HIS A 14 -32.44 5.55 -21.01
C HIS A 14 -33.81 5.57 -21.73
N ALA A 15 -34.77 6.35 -21.21
CA ALA A 15 -36.09 6.51 -21.81
C ALA A 15 -36.09 7.31 -23.12
N SER A 16 -35.02 8.06 -23.39
CA SER A 16 -34.88 8.87 -24.61
C SER A 16 -34.12 8.17 -25.74
N ILE A 17 -33.72 6.91 -25.56
CA ILE A 17 -33.06 6.15 -26.63
C ILE A 17 -33.98 6.14 -27.87
N PRO A 18 -33.46 6.52 -29.05
CA PRO A 18 -34.25 6.59 -30.27
C PRO A 18 -34.89 5.26 -30.66
N ALA A 19 -36.02 5.33 -31.38
CA ALA A 19 -36.67 4.13 -31.89
C ALA A 19 -35.73 3.31 -32.80
N ASN A 20 -35.88 1.98 -32.75
CA ASN A 20 -35.04 1.00 -33.45
C ASN A 20 -33.59 0.94 -32.94
N TRP A 21 -33.33 1.52 -31.78
CA TRP A 21 -32.12 1.34 -31.02
C TRP A 21 -32.47 0.84 -29.62
N SER A 22 -31.61 -0.02 -29.08
CA SER A 22 -31.74 -0.54 -27.73
C SER A 22 -30.44 -0.37 -26.96
N ARG A 23 -30.55 -0.27 -25.62
CA ARG A 23 -29.40 -0.34 -24.73
C ARG A 23 -28.76 -1.72 -24.82
N ASP A 24 -27.44 -1.78 -24.99
CA ASP A 24 -26.69 -3.01 -24.85
C ASP A 24 -26.22 -3.20 -23.39
N THR A 25 -27.06 -3.87 -22.59
CA THR A 25 -26.80 -4.09 -21.16
C THR A 25 -25.57 -4.95 -20.88
N ALA A 26 -25.00 -5.62 -21.89
CA ALA A 26 -23.75 -6.35 -21.73
C ALA A 26 -22.54 -5.44 -21.41
N PHE A 27 -22.68 -4.13 -21.65
CA PHE A 27 -21.66 -3.12 -21.35
C PHE A 27 -21.86 -2.44 -20.00
N ASP A 28 -23.00 -2.60 -19.32
CA ASP A 28 -23.33 -1.86 -18.10
C ASP A 28 -22.24 -1.98 -17.02
N GLY A 29 -21.76 -0.83 -16.55
CA GLY A 29 -20.68 -0.74 -15.55
C GLY A 29 -19.30 -1.12 -16.07
N LYS A 30 -19.08 -1.17 -17.39
CA LYS A 30 -17.80 -1.53 -18.02
C LYS A 30 -17.21 -0.38 -18.84
N TYR A 31 -15.89 -0.29 -18.82
CA TYR A 31 -15.12 0.47 -19.80
C TYR A 31 -15.00 -0.32 -21.10
N LEU A 32 -14.70 0.35 -22.22
CA LEU A 32 -14.42 -0.31 -23.49
C LEU A 32 -12.92 -0.41 -23.72
N GLN A 33 -12.44 -1.60 -24.06
CA GLN A 33 -11.05 -1.82 -24.48
C GLN A 33 -11.03 -2.43 -25.88
N GLY A 34 -10.20 -1.86 -26.76
CA GLY A 34 -9.92 -2.47 -28.05
C GLY A 34 -9.30 -3.85 -27.86
N ALA A 35 -9.75 -4.82 -28.63
CA ALA A 35 -9.26 -6.17 -28.56
C ALA A 35 -7.98 -6.34 -29.39
N GLY A 36 -7.04 -7.14 -28.87
CA GLY A 36 -5.85 -7.56 -29.61
C GLY A 36 -6.12 -8.53 -30.76
N ASP A 37 -5.06 -8.97 -31.42
CA ASP A 37 -5.14 -9.77 -32.66
C ASP A 37 -5.79 -11.14 -32.51
N SER A 38 -5.85 -11.67 -31.29
CA SER A 38 -6.46 -12.98 -30.99
C SER A 38 -7.96 -12.89 -30.64
N TYR A 39 -8.62 -11.78 -30.97
CA TYR A 39 -10.02 -11.56 -30.62
C TYR A 39 -10.97 -12.52 -31.35
N THR A 40 -11.68 -13.33 -30.56
CA THR A 40 -12.73 -14.24 -31.05
C THR A 40 -14.14 -13.79 -30.69
N GLY A 41 -14.29 -12.64 -30.02
CA GLY A 41 -15.56 -12.11 -29.52
C GLY A 41 -15.42 -11.35 -28.20
N PRO A 42 -16.45 -10.60 -27.78
CA PRO A 42 -16.35 -9.69 -26.65
C PRO A 42 -16.18 -10.48 -25.35
N SER A 43 -15.21 -10.06 -24.53
CA SER A 43 -14.88 -10.67 -23.25
C SER A 43 -14.90 -9.62 -22.15
N ASN A 44 -15.20 -10.03 -20.92
CA ASN A 44 -15.14 -9.16 -19.76
C ASN A 44 -13.86 -9.46 -18.98
N ALA A 45 -13.14 -8.43 -18.57
CA ALA A 45 -11.92 -8.55 -17.77
C ALA A 45 -11.72 -7.30 -16.89
N GLY A 46 -10.55 -7.21 -16.23
CA GLY A 46 -10.23 -6.17 -15.24
C GLY A 46 -11.09 -6.27 -13.98
N GLY A 47 -10.96 -5.28 -13.09
CA GLY A 47 -11.69 -5.24 -11.83
C GLY A 47 -10.85 -4.68 -10.68
N ALA A 48 -11.24 -5.03 -9.46
CA ALA A 48 -10.42 -4.72 -8.29
C ALA A 48 -9.14 -5.55 -8.32
N HIS A 49 -8.03 -4.93 -7.91
CA HIS A 49 -6.77 -5.60 -7.67
C HIS A 49 -6.33 -5.41 -6.23
N THR A 50 -5.38 -6.23 -5.80
CA THR A 50 -4.73 -6.15 -4.50
C THR A 50 -3.23 -6.17 -4.70
N HIS A 51 -2.51 -5.48 -3.83
CA HIS A 51 -1.06 -5.60 -3.73
C HIS A 51 -0.70 -6.38 -2.47
N THR A 52 0.35 -7.18 -2.57
CA THR A 52 0.95 -7.82 -1.40
C THR A 52 2.31 -7.18 -1.13
N PRO A 53 2.50 -6.44 -0.02
CA PRO A 53 3.80 -5.91 0.36
C PRO A 53 4.78 -7.05 0.63
N THR A 54 6.05 -6.80 0.31
CA THR A 54 7.13 -7.73 0.58
C THR A 54 7.29 -7.93 2.10
N ALA A 55 7.49 -9.17 2.52
CA ALA A 55 7.89 -9.50 3.89
C ALA A 55 9.13 -8.70 4.31
N HIS A 56 9.15 -8.21 5.54
CA HIS A 56 10.30 -7.50 6.11
C HIS A 56 10.51 -7.89 7.57
N ASP A 57 11.75 -7.72 8.01
CA ASP A 57 12.20 -7.98 9.38
C ASP A 57 12.62 -6.67 10.04
N HIS A 58 12.46 -6.59 11.36
CA HIS A 58 13.06 -5.53 12.17
C HIS A 58 14.26 -6.04 12.93
N THR A 59 15.25 -5.17 13.14
CA THR A 59 16.35 -5.44 14.08
C THR A 59 16.31 -4.41 15.18
N GLN A 60 16.14 -4.84 16.43
CA GLN A 60 16.29 -3.96 17.58
C GLN A 60 17.78 -3.70 17.83
N GLY A 61 18.13 -2.42 18.05
CA GLY A 61 19.50 -2.04 18.43
C GLY A 61 19.86 -2.53 19.84
N GLN A 62 21.15 -2.77 20.08
CA GLN A 62 21.68 -3.09 21.41
C GLN A 62 21.26 -2.05 22.45
N HIS A 63 20.97 -2.51 23.67
CA HIS A 63 20.83 -1.65 24.84
C HIS A 63 21.57 -2.24 26.04
N VAL A 64 21.86 -1.40 27.04
CA VAL A 64 22.58 -1.75 28.27
C VAL A 64 21.80 -1.29 29.50
N HIS A 65 21.94 -1.99 30.62
CA HIS A 65 21.42 -1.54 31.89
C HIS A 65 22.58 -1.14 32.81
N LEU A 66 22.49 0.06 33.36
CA LEU A 66 23.42 0.53 34.39
C LEU A 66 22.85 0.20 35.77
N VAL A 67 23.52 -0.69 36.50
CA VAL A 67 23.13 -1.06 37.86
C VAL A 67 23.98 -0.28 38.87
N TYR A 68 23.29 0.43 39.77
CA TYR A 68 23.91 1.21 40.84
C TYR A 68 23.24 0.94 42.19
N GLY A 69 24.07 0.69 43.21
CA GLY A 69 23.65 0.57 44.61
C GLY A 69 24.20 1.73 45.43
N GLN A 70 23.33 2.47 46.13
CA GLN A 70 23.74 3.45 47.13
C GLN A 70 24.20 2.76 48.41
N SER A 71 25.27 3.31 49.00
CA SER A 71 25.84 2.88 50.27
C SER A 71 24.82 3.02 51.40
N ALA A 72 24.62 1.96 52.19
CA ALA A 72 23.80 2.06 53.39
C ALA A 72 24.66 2.45 54.61
N THR A 73 24.11 3.26 55.50
CA THR A 73 24.69 3.56 56.82
C THR A 73 24.04 2.71 57.90
N GLY A 74 24.71 1.63 58.31
CA GLY A 74 24.29 0.80 59.46
C GLY A 74 25.05 1.17 60.74
N THR A 75 24.36 1.31 61.88
CA THR A 75 24.99 1.64 63.18
C THR A 75 25.30 0.37 63.97
N LEU A 76 26.55 -0.10 64.00
CA LEU A 76 26.94 -1.19 64.90
C LEU A 76 27.13 -0.66 66.32
N ARG A 77 26.31 -1.14 67.27
CA ARG A 77 26.46 -0.84 68.70
C ARG A 77 27.03 -2.05 69.44
N SER A 78 28.35 -2.11 69.61
CA SER A 78 28.98 -3.07 70.52
C SER A 78 28.93 -2.54 71.95
N VAL A 79 28.09 -3.12 72.81
CA VAL A 79 28.09 -2.83 74.24
C VAL A 79 28.99 -3.82 74.95
N ARG A 80 30.13 -3.36 75.49
CA ARG A 80 30.89 -4.13 76.48
C ARG A 80 30.45 -3.70 77.86
N ASN A 81 30.20 -4.65 78.76
CA ASN A 81 29.79 -4.37 80.13
C ASN A 81 30.88 -3.55 80.86
N GLY A 82 30.66 -2.23 81.01
CA GLY A 82 31.48 -1.34 81.85
C GLY A 82 32.29 -0.23 81.17
N SER A 83 32.41 -0.18 79.83
CA SER A 83 33.05 0.97 79.13
C SER A 83 32.61 1.04 77.67
N SER A 84 32.02 2.16 77.25
CA SER A 84 31.56 2.36 75.87
C SER A 84 32.74 2.57 74.92
N ILE A 85 32.93 1.66 73.96
CA ILE A 85 33.75 1.91 72.78
C ILE A 85 32.78 2.24 71.64
N TYR A 86 32.87 3.45 71.10
CA TYR A 86 32.14 3.83 69.89
C TYR A 86 32.96 3.38 68.68
N ALA A 87 32.48 2.38 67.94
CA ALA A 87 32.97 2.13 66.59
C ALA A 87 32.15 3.00 65.63
N SER A 88 32.79 3.85 64.83
CA SER A 88 32.10 4.62 63.81
C SER A 88 31.80 3.76 62.59
N ILE A 89 30.66 4.06 61.96
CA ILE A 89 30.16 3.42 60.74
C ILE A 89 31.16 3.61 59.61
N ARG A 90 31.50 2.50 58.93
CA ARG A 90 32.26 2.51 57.68
C ARG A 90 31.24 2.53 56.55
N THR A 91 31.08 3.69 55.91
CA THR A 91 30.46 3.73 54.59
C THR A 91 31.39 2.98 53.64
N HIS A 92 30.82 2.08 52.84
CA HIS A 92 31.51 1.50 51.72
C HIS A 92 30.68 1.77 50.48
N ASP A 93 31.34 2.05 49.36
CA ASP A 93 30.67 2.37 48.11
C ASP A 93 30.72 1.17 47.18
N HIS A 94 29.63 0.96 46.44
CA HIS A 94 29.62 0.04 45.31
C HIS A 94 29.99 0.83 44.06
N ARG A 95 30.84 0.22 43.22
CA ARG A 95 31.13 0.77 41.90
C ARG A 95 29.94 0.46 40.99
N THR A 96 29.54 1.41 40.15
CA THR A 96 28.61 1.14 39.04
C THR A 96 29.17 -0.01 38.21
N VAL A 97 28.38 -1.05 38.02
CA VAL A 97 28.73 -2.17 37.15
C VAL A 97 27.77 -2.16 35.98
N ASP A 98 28.34 -2.20 34.78
CA ASP A 98 27.62 -2.35 33.52
C ASP A 98 27.19 -3.82 33.41
N SER A 99 25.92 -4.08 33.09
CA SER A 99 25.43 -5.45 32.88
C SER A 99 26.07 -6.16 31.68
N GLY A 100 26.81 -5.41 30.86
CA GLY A 100 27.27 -5.84 29.55
C GLY A 100 26.17 -5.63 28.53
N ALA A 101 26.54 -5.11 27.36
CA ALA A 101 25.68 -5.09 26.19
C ALA A 101 25.48 -6.51 25.69
N ILE A 102 24.23 -6.93 25.51
CA ILE A 102 23.90 -8.18 24.83
C ILE A 102 23.26 -7.82 23.50
N ASP A 103 23.79 -8.40 22.43
CA ASP A 103 23.17 -8.38 21.11
C ASP A 103 21.89 -9.21 21.16
N ILE A 104 20.75 -8.56 20.98
CA ILE A 104 19.48 -9.24 20.77
C ILE A 104 19.11 -9.05 19.30
N THR A 105 19.31 -10.10 18.50
CA THR A 105 18.73 -10.16 17.16
C THR A 105 17.35 -10.78 17.29
N GLU A 106 16.35 -9.96 17.59
CA GLU A 106 14.96 -10.39 17.53
C GLU A 106 14.52 -10.43 16.07
N THR A 107 14.37 -11.64 15.52
CA THR A 107 13.78 -11.80 14.19
C THR A 107 12.27 -11.79 14.38
N SER A 108 11.65 -10.63 14.15
CA SER A 108 10.19 -10.53 14.07
C SER A 108 9.67 -11.49 13.00
N SER A 109 8.68 -12.33 13.31
CA SER A 109 8.06 -13.16 12.27
C SER A 109 7.48 -12.25 11.18
N ALA A 110 7.93 -12.43 9.94
CA ALA A 110 7.49 -11.65 8.80
C ALA A 110 5.95 -11.64 8.70
N SER A 111 5.36 -10.51 9.06
CA SER A 111 3.93 -10.27 8.88
C SER A 111 3.74 -9.61 7.52
N THR A 112 2.99 -10.26 6.63
CA THR A 112 2.53 -9.63 5.39
C THR A 112 1.27 -8.82 5.70
N GLY A 113 1.37 -7.50 5.69
CA GLY A 113 0.18 -6.65 5.60
C GLY A 113 -0.52 -6.86 4.25
N THR A 114 -1.80 -6.50 4.13
CA THR A 114 -2.49 -6.46 2.83
C THR A 114 -2.91 -5.01 2.56
N LEU A 115 -2.66 -4.52 1.35
CA LEU A 115 -3.18 -3.22 0.91
C LEU A 115 -4.64 -3.36 0.50
N SER A 116 -5.48 -2.39 0.85
CA SER A 116 -6.90 -2.38 0.49
C SER A 116 -7.08 -2.51 -1.02
N SER A 117 -8.02 -3.35 -1.44
CA SER A 117 -8.48 -3.35 -2.82
C SER A 117 -9.30 -2.09 -3.07
N ASP A 118 -8.75 -1.12 -3.79
CA ASP A 118 -9.53 0.00 -4.29
C ASP A 118 -9.74 -0.17 -5.79
N ILE A 119 -10.98 0.08 -6.23
CA ILE A 119 -11.26 0.22 -7.65
C ILE A 119 -10.87 1.66 -7.98
N SER A 120 -9.67 1.84 -8.53
CA SER A 120 -9.35 3.10 -9.20
C SER A 120 -10.41 3.33 -10.27
N THR A 121 -11.17 4.42 -10.15
CA THR A 121 -12.12 4.82 -11.19
C THR A 121 -11.57 6.07 -11.85
N PRO A 122 -10.87 5.93 -13.00
CA PRO A 122 -10.38 7.06 -13.77
C PRO A 122 -11.47 8.11 -14.00
N ALA A 123 -11.05 9.35 -14.25
CA ALA A 123 -11.97 10.38 -14.73
C ALA A 123 -12.74 9.85 -15.95
N ARG A 124 -14.07 9.90 -15.88
CA ARG A 124 -14.94 9.19 -16.83
C ARG A 124 -16.20 9.97 -17.15
N LEU A 125 -16.76 9.69 -18.32
CA LEU A 125 -18.08 10.11 -18.77
C LEU A 125 -18.96 8.89 -18.90
N GLU A 126 -20.09 8.88 -18.20
CA GLU A 126 -21.05 7.79 -18.25
C GLU A 126 -21.93 7.91 -19.51
N LEU A 127 -21.90 6.90 -20.38
CA LEU A 127 -22.63 6.89 -21.65
C LEU A 127 -23.31 5.55 -21.86
N ILE A 128 -24.61 5.57 -22.17
CA ILE A 128 -25.33 4.34 -22.48
C ILE A 128 -24.80 3.80 -23.81
N VAL A 129 -24.31 2.55 -23.83
CA VAL A 129 -23.99 1.89 -25.10
C VAL A 129 -25.29 1.44 -25.74
N ILE A 130 -25.52 1.90 -26.96
CA ILE A 130 -26.72 1.58 -27.76
C ILE A 130 -26.33 0.75 -28.98
N LYS A 131 -27.25 -0.11 -29.43
CA LYS A 131 -27.11 -0.94 -30.63
C LYS A 131 -28.33 -0.78 -31.54
N PRO A 132 -28.15 -0.87 -32.87
CA PRO A 132 -29.27 -0.94 -33.79
C PRO A 132 -30.02 -2.27 -33.58
N ASP A 133 -31.34 -2.25 -33.69
CA ASP A 133 -32.15 -3.46 -33.46
C ASP A 133 -32.08 -4.46 -34.62
N ASP A 134 -31.79 -4.00 -35.84
CA ASP A 134 -31.70 -4.85 -37.05
C ASP A 134 -30.46 -4.58 -37.96
N GLY A 135 -29.64 -3.55 -37.65
CA GLY A 135 -28.45 -3.20 -38.43
C GLY A 135 -28.73 -2.43 -39.73
N LEU A 136 -29.93 -1.87 -39.88
CA LEU A 136 -30.32 -1.04 -41.03
C LEU A 136 -30.40 0.45 -40.66
N GLN A 137 -30.16 0.80 -39.40
CA GLN A 137 -30.22 2.18 -38.92
C GLN A 137 -28.91 2.93 -39.18
N ASP A 138 -29.00 4.23 -39.37
CA ASP A 138 -27.86 5.13 -39.24
C ASP A 138 -27.70 5.62 -37.79
N ILE A 139 -26.56 6.25 -37.47
CA ILE A 139 -26.30 6.83 -36.15
C ILE A 139 -27.39 7.87 -35.87
N PRO A 140 -28.18 7.74 -34.78
CA PRO A 140 -29.26 8.67 -34.47
C PRO A 140 -28.76 10.09 -34.23
N ASP A 141 -29.65 11.07 -34.38
CA ASP A 141 -29.39 12.43 -33.88
C ASP A 141 -29.10 12.37 -32.37
N ASP A 142 -28.21 13.22 -31.89
CA ASP A 142 -27.65 13.27 -30.53
C ASP A 142 -26.78 12.09 -30.07
N ALA A 143 -26.67 11.00 -30.85
CA ALA A 143 -25.77 9.91 -30.52
C ALA A 143 -24.30 10.31 -30.74
N LEU A 144 -23.41 9.74 -29.93
CA LEU A 144 -21.97 9.97 -30.00
C LEU A 144 -21.25 8.82 -30.69
N CYS A 145 -20.19 9.16 -31.40
CA CYS A 145 -19.15 8.26 -31.91
C CYS A 145 -17.79 8.94 -31.76
N ILE A 146 -16.73 8.31 -32.28
CA ILE A 146 -15.39 8.93 -32.30
C ILE A 146 -14.90 9.13 -33.72
N THR A 147 -13.93 10.02 -33.91
CA THR A 147 -13.22 10.19 -35.17
C THR A 147 -11.71 10.32 -34.92
N ASP A 148 -10.92 9.92 -35.91
CA ASP A 148 -9.48 10.10 -35.97
C ASP A 148 -9.07 11.33 -36.79
N ASN A 149 -10.06 12.05 -37.35
CA ASN A 149 -9.83 13.25 -38.16
C ASN A 149 -9.82 14.52 -37.33
N ALA A 150 -9.02 15.49 -37.75
CA ALA A 150 -8.97 16.82 -37.11
C ALA A 150 -10.21 17.70 -37.39
N SER A 151 -11.04 17.32 -38.35
CA SER A 151 -12.30 17.99 -38.68
C SER A 151 -13.44 17.01 -38.59
N THR A 152 -14.54 17.41 -37.95
CA THR A 152 -15.72 16.56 -37.81
C THR A 152 -16.38 16.26 -39.16
N PRO A 153 -16.92 15.04 -39.35
CA PRO A 153 -17.71 14.72 -40.54
C PRO A 153 -18.93 15.64 -40.70
N THR A 154 -19.43 15.79 -41.93
CA THR A 154 -20.63 16.59 -42.19
C THR A 154 -21.82 16.08 -41.40
N GLY A 155 -22.54 16.97 -40.72
CA GLY A 155 -23.65 16.63 -39.83
C GLY A 155 -23.23 16.29 -38.40
N PHE A 156 -21.93 16.31 -38.10
CA PHE A 156 -21.40 16.07 -36.76
C PHE A 156 -20.67 17.30 -36.22
N ALA A 157 -20.73 17.46 -34.90
CA ALA A 157 -19.98 18.46 -34.16
C ALA A 157 -19.19 17.79 -33.03
N SER A 158 -18.11 18.43 -32.60
CA SER A 158 -17.32 17.99 -31.46
C SER A 158 -18.17 18.03 -30.20
N TYR A 159 -18.17 16.93 -29.44
CA TYR A 159 -18.93 16.86 -28.20
C TYR A 159 -18.11 17.46 -27.07
N ALA A 160 -18.63 18.53 -26.47
CA ALA A 160 -17.96 19.20 -25.38
C ALA A 160 -17.99 18.33 -24.12
N VAL A 161 -16.81 17.90 -23.67
CA VAL A 161 -16.63 17.28 -22.36
C VAL A 161 -16.19 18.35 -21.36
N SER A 162 -16.88 18.44 -20.22
CA SER A 162 -16.59 19.46 -19.21
C SER A 162 -15.21 19.27 -18.54
N ARG A 163 -14.72 18.03 -18.56
CA ARG A 163 -13.32 17.69 -18.30
C ARG A 163 -12.63 17.41 -19.63
N ALA A 164 -11.47 18.03 -19.83
CA ALA A 164 -10.65 17.90 -21.04
C ALA A 164 -10.32 16.44 -21.46
N PHE A 165 -10.50 15.47 -20.57
CA PHE A 165 -9.91 14.13 -20.65
C PHE A 165 -10.73 13.11 -19.84
N VAL A 166 -11.55 12.29 -20.50
CA VAL A 166 -12.42 11.31 -19.83
C VAL A 166 -12.48 9.96 -20.57
N PHE A 167 -12.56 8.87 -19.81
CA PHE A 167 -12.87 7.55 -20.37
C PHE A 167 -14.40 7.35 -20.49
N PRO A 168 -14.93 6.80 -21.60
CA PRO A 168 -16.31 6.39 -21.66
C PRO A 168 -16.51 5.13 -20.81
N ILE A 169 -17.49 5.18 -19.91
CA ILE A 169 -17.98 4.01 -19.20
C ILE A 169 -19.48 3.88 -19.43
N THR A 170 -20.00 2.67 -19.52
CA THR A 170 -21.46 2.51 -19.51
C THR A 170 -21.97 2.61 -18.07
N PRO A 171 -23.01 3.42 -17.80
CA PRO A 171 -23.61 3.47 -16.49
C PRO A 171 -24.13 2.08 -16.08
N THR A 172 -24.30 1.83 -14.79
CA THR A 172 -24.91 0.58 -14.33
C THR A 172 -26.35 0.46 -14.83
N THR A 173 -26.89 -0.75 -14.84
CA THR A 173 -28.23 -1.02 -15.38
C THR A 173 -29.29 -0.11 -14.77
N GLY A 174 -30.10 0.51 -15.64
CA GLY A 174 -31.18 1.42 -15.23
C GLY A 174 -30.78 2.88 -15.03
N ASN A 175 -29.48 3.20 -15.06
CA ASN A 175 -28.99 4.58 -14.95
C ASN A 175 -28.85 5.27 -16.31
N ASP A 176 -28.93 6.60 -16.30
CA ASP A 176 -28.83 7.49 -17.46
C ASP A 176 -27.38 7.80 -17.84
N GLY A 177 -27.16 8.28 -19.07
CA GLY A 177 -25.87 8.80 -19.53
C GLY A 177 -25.70 10.31 -19.28
N GLY A 178 -24.53 10.83 -19.64
CA GLY A 178 -24.20 12.26 -19.63
C GLY A 178 -23.53 12.79 -18.35
N THR A 179 -23.26 11.93 -17.37
CA THR A 179 -22.65 12.35 -16.09
C THR A 179 -21.14 12.14 -16.11
N GLU A 180 -20.37 13.13 -15.69
CA GLU A 180 -18.92 13.01 -15.49
C GLU A 180 -18.58 12.75 -14.02
N LEU A 181 -17.75 11.72 -13.77
CA LEU A 181 -17.39 11.24 -12.44
C LEU A 181 -15.91 10.83 -12.38
N GLY A 182 -15.46 10.36 -11.21
CA GLY A 182 -14.14 9.77 -11.02
C GLY A 182 -13.02 10.78 -10.81
N SER A 183 -11.83 10.23 -10.58
CA SER A 183 -10.59 10.96 -10.31
C SER A 183 -9.44 10.22 -10.98
N SER A 184 -8.41 10.94 -11.43
CA SER A 184 -7.16 10.30 -11.88
C SER A 184 -6.27 9.85 -10.71
N LEU A 185 -6.67 10.16 -9.47
CA LEU A 185 -5.91 9.88 -8.27
C LEU A 185 -6.30 8.52 -7.70
N HIS A 186 -5.29 7.70 -7.44
CA HIS A 186 -5.42 6.36 -6.88
C HIS A 186 -4.53 6.24 -5.62
N PHE A 187 -5.05 5.59 -4.59
CA PHE A 187 -4.34 5.33 -3.34
C PHE A 187 -4.85 4.01 -2.73
N HIS A 188 -4.05 3.42 -1.86
CA HIS A 188 -4.45 2.30 -1.01
C HIS A 188 -4.23 2.63 0.46
N THR A 189 -4.87 1.86 1.32
CA THR A 189 -4.60 1.85 2.76
C THR A 189 -3.94 0.52 3.13
N LEU A 190 -2.84 0.57 3.86
CA LEU A 190 -2.20 -0.59 4.49
C LEU A 190 -2.93 -0.86 5.80
N ALA A 191 -3.49 -2.07 5.92
CA ALA A 191 -4.08 -2.51 7.17
C ALA A 191 -3.03 -2.57 8.28
N ALA A 192 -3.45 -2.25 9.51
CA ALA A 192 -2.63 -2.47 10.69
C ALA A 192 -2.25 -3.96 10.77
N HIS A 193 -1.01 -4.23 11.17
CA HIS A 193 -0.49 -5.58 11.32
C HIS A 193 0.42 -5.65 12.53
N THR A 194 0.67 -6.87 13.01
CA THR A 194 1.46 -7.14 14.19
C THR A 194 2.61 -8.05 13.85
N HIS A 195 3.74 -7.88 14.53
CA HIS A 195 4.83 -8.85 14.47
C HIS A 195 4.90 -9.56 15.80
N THR A 196 5.04 -10.89 15.74
CA THR A 196 5.36 -11.66 16.93
C THR A 196 6.87 -11.65 17.11
N ILE A 197 7.29 -11.17 18.26
CA ILE A 197 8.68 -11.27 18.68
C ILE A 197 8.93 -12.70 19.16
N ALA A 198 9.84 -13.40 18.50
CA ALA A 198 10.28 -14.73 18.93
C ALA A 198 11.68 -14.60 19.54
N GLY A 199 11.75 -14.53 20.87
CA GLY A 199 13.04 -14.55 21.57
C GLY A 199 12.90 -14.19 23.04
N THR A 200 13.32 -15.09 23.92
CA THR A 200 13.66 -14.70 25.29
C THR A 200 14.99 -13.97 25.25
N HIS A 201 15.03 -12.69 25.63
CA HIS A 201 16.31 -12.06 25.91
C HIS A 201 16.81 -12.51 27.30
N GLY A 202 18.10 -12.42 27.56
CA GLY A 202 18.68 -12.78 28.85
C GLY A 202 19.64 -11.70 29.30
N HIS A 203 19.79 -11.53 30.60
CA HIS A 203 20.83 -10.70 31.18
C HIS A 203 21.98 -11.57 31.66
N LEU A 204 23.22 -11.08 31.53
CA LEU A 204 24.35 -11.66 32.22
C LEU A 204 24.26 -11.33 33.70
N GLU A 205 24.60 -12.30 34.55
CA GLU A 205 24.69 -12.11 35.99
C GLU A 205 25.72 -11.01 36.31
N VAL A 206 25.27 -9.94 36.98
CA VAL A 206 26.15 -8.84 37.35
C VAL A 206 26.60 -9.02 38.79
N ARG A 207 27.91 -9.27 38.96
CA ARG A 207 28.53 -9.27 40.28
C ARG A 207 28.99 -7.85 40.60
N ALA A 208 28.28 -7.19 41.51
CA ALA A 208 28.79 -5.98 42.13
C ALA A 208 30.04 -6.37 42.94
N ASP A 209 31.22 -5.98 42.45
CA ASP A 209 32.49 -6.35 43.04
C ASP A 209 32.64 -5.88 44.51
N ARG A 210 33.64 -6.47 45.18
CA ARG A 210 34.01 -6.17 46.58
C ARG A 210 34.09 -4.66 46.83
N PRO A 211 33.63 -4.20 48.02
CA PRO A 211 33.82 -2.81 48.41
C PRO A 211 35.30 -2.44 48.36
N THR A 212 35.60 -1.22 47.90
CA THR A 212 36.94 -0.63 48.02
C THR A 212 37.36 -0.70 49.49
N PRO A 213 38.50 -1.31 49.86
CA PRO A 213 38.92 -1.36 51.25
C PRO A 213 39.21 0.06 51.75
N GLY A 214 38.24 0.69 52.43
CA GLY A 214 38.51 1.85 53.27
C GLY A 214 39.58 1.49 54.30
N ALA A 215 40.60 2.34 54.43
CA ALA A 215 41.79 2.08 55.23
C ALA A 215 41.46 1.69 56.70
N GLY A 216 42.06 0.59 57.15
CA GLY A 216 42.45 0.34 58.55
C GLY A 216 41.36 0.27 59.62
N LEU A 217 40.82 -0.93 59.87
CA LEU A 217 40.40 -1.28 61.23
C LEU A 217 41.65 -1.69 62.01
N ASN A 218 42.20 -0.77 62.81
CA ASN A 218 43.18 -1.16 63.82
C ASN A 218 42.42 -1.74 65.02
N ALA A 219 42.33 -3.07 65.06
CA ALA A 219 42.01 -3.76 66.30
C ALA A 219 43.08 -3.41 67.34
N VAL A 220 42.68 -2.80 68.46
CA VAL A 220 43.61 -2.37 69.53
C VAL A 220 44.27 -3.57 70.25
N SER A 221 44.01 -4.81 69.83
CA SER A 221 44.84 -5.96 70.21
C SER A 221 44.75 -7.11 69.20
N GLY A 222 45.78 -7.29 68.37
CA GLY A 222 46.06 -8.52 67.62
C GLY A 222 45.67 -8.49 66.12
N PRO A 223 46.39 -9.24 65.26
CA PRO A 223 46.24 -9.19 63.81
C PRO A 223 45.08 -10.07 63.36
N THR A 224 43.84 -9.67 63.67
CA THR A 224 42.67 -10.29 63.04
C THR A 224 42.20 -9.41 61.90
N SER A 225 42.48 -9.82 60.66
CA SER A 225 41.89 -9.21 59.48
C SER A 225 40.39 -9.56 59.44
N VAL A 226 39.52 -8.56 59.52
CA VAL A 226 38.12 -8.71 59.15
C VAL A 226 38.10 -9.00 57.65
N ARG A 227 37.68 -10.20 57.25
CA ARG A 227 37.49 -10.55 55.84
C ARG A 227 36.05 -10.21 55.46
N ASP A 228 35.87 -9.13 54.73
CA ASP A 228 34.63 -8.92 53.96
C ASP A 228 34.59 -9.98 52.84
N GLY A 229 33.52 -10.78 52.84
CA GLY A 229 33.14 -11.60 51.70
C GLY A 229 32.34 -10.78 50.68
N PRO A 230 32.21 -11.25 49.43
CA PRO A 230 31.14 -10.78 48.56
C PRO A 230 29.80 -11.04 49.27
N HIS A 231 28.91 -10.04 49.28
CA HIS A 231 27.66 -10.11 50.07
C HIS A 231 26.41 -9.72 49.29
N HIS A 232 26.49 -9.42 47.98
CA HIS A 232 25.30 -9.26 47.14
C HIS A 232 25.46 -9.95 45.80
N LEU A 233 24.41 -10.66 45.42
CA LEU A 233 24.19 -11.16 44.07
C LEU A 233 22.98 -10.42 43.50
N VAL A 234 23.16 -9.74 42.36
CA VAL A 234 22.06 -9.08 41.65
C VAL A 234 21.81 -9.84 40.36
N THR A 235 20.61 -10.42 40.25
CA THR A 235 20.10 -10.99 39.00
C THR A 235 19.07 -10.03 38.42
N LEU A 236 19.18 -9.76 37.12
CA LEU A 236 18.14 -9.06 36.37
C LEU A 236 17.26 -10.13 35.71
N ASP A 237 15.99 -10.16 36.07
CA ASP A 237 15.01 -10.97 35.37
C ASP A 237 14.73 -10.36 33.98
N SER A 238 14.51 -11.25 33.01
CA SER A 238 14.09 -10.89 31.65
C SER A 238 12.59 -11.08 31.50
N THR A 239 11.97 -10.21 30.72
CA THR A 239 10.56 -10.31 30.32
C THR A 239 10.45 -10.06 28.82
N ASP A 240 9.67 -10.86 28.10
CA ASP A 240 9.47 -10.65 26.67
C ASP A 240 8.93 -9.24 26.38
N PRO A 241 9.50 -8.50 25.40
CA PRO A 241 9.13 -7.11 25.11
C PRO A 241 7.72 -6.92 24.53
N GLY A 242 6.92 -7.99 24.40
CA GLY A 242 5.56 -7.95 23.84
C GLY A 242 5.54 -7.76 22.32
N ASP A 243 4.38 -7.95 21.70
CA ASP A 243 4.26 -7.83 20.24
C ASP A 243 4.49 -6.39 19.74
N LEU A 244 5.07 -6.28 18.54
CA LEU A 244 5.21 -5.02 17.81
C LEU A 244 3.90 -4.74 17.06
N ASN A 245 3.27 -3.60 17.38
CA ASN A 245 2.07 -3.15 16.67
C ASN A 245 2.44 -2.04 15.66
N ALA A 246 2.11 -2.26 14.39
CA ALA A 246 2.23 -1.24 13.35
C ALA A 246 0.87 -0.55 13.14
N ASN A 247 0.89 0.79 13.09
CA ASN A 247 -0.28 1.57 12.70
C ASN A 247 -0.56 1.42 11.20
N SER A 248 -1.81 1.63 10.80
CA SER A 248 -2.17 1.70 9.38
C SER A 248 -1.42 2.85 8.68
N GLY A 249 -0.92 2.56 7.48
CA GLY A 249 -0.29 3.54 6.58
C GLY A 249 -1.14 3.74 5.34
N ALA A 250 -0.93 4.83 4.59
CA ALA A 250 -1.52 5.02 3.27
C ALA A 250 -0.41 4.93 2.21
N SER A 251 -0.71 4.33 1.05
CA SER A 251 0.23 4.34 -0.07
C SER A 251 0.37 5.74 -0.65
N SER A 252 1.46 6.00 -1.38
CA SER A 252 1.65 7.27 -2.07
C SER A 252 0.57 7.43 -3.14
N GLN A 253 -0.03 8.62 -3.19
CA GLN A 253 -0.97 8.98 -4.23
C GLN A 253 -0.31 8.91 -5.60
N MET A 254 -0.86 8.14 -6.52
CA MET A 254 -0.38 8.06 -7.91
C MET A 254 -1.48 8.53 -8.87
N VAL A 255 -1.06 9.24 -9.92
CA VAL A 255 -1.90 9.47 -11.10
C VAL A 255 -1.79 8.23 -11.99
N TRP A 256 -2.85 7.46 -12.09
CA TRP A 256 -2.87 6.24 -12.87
C TRP A 256 -4.04 6.23 -13.85
N ASN A 257 -3.74 5.87 -15.11
CA ASN A 257 -4.71 5.65 -16.17
C ASN A 257 -4.32 4.37 -16.92
N PRO A 258 -5.28 3.52 -17.32
CA PRO A 258 -5.02 2.34 -18.14
C PRO A 258 -4.42 2.73 -19.49
N THR A 259 -3.82 1.80 -20.24
CA THR A 259 -3.30 2.14 -21.57
C THR A 259 -4.41 2.67 -22.46
N TYR A 260 -4.19 3.85 -23.02
CA TYR A 260 -5.21 4.58 -23.77
C TYR A 260 -4.70 5.18 -25.07
N ILE A 261 -5.65 5.52 -25.94
CA ILE A 261 -5.43 6.37 -27.11
C ILE A 261 -6.47 7.50 -27.11
N ARG A 262 -6.01 8.71 -27.42
CA ARG A 262 -6.87 9.90 -27.46
C ARG A 262 -7.63 9.97 -28.78
N MET A 263 -8.94 10.04 -28.69
CA MET A 263 -9.83 10.13 -29.85
C MET A 263 -10.84 11.26 -29.61
N GLU A 264 -11.14 12.01 -30.67
CA GLU A 264 -12.15 13.04 -30.57
C GLU A 264 -13.54 12.41 -30.51
N VAL A 265 -14.32 12.79 -29.51
CA VAL A 265 -15.73 12.41 -29.42
C VAL A 265 -16.58 13.42 -30.18
N ILE A 266 -17.44 12.91 -31.04
CA ILE A 266 -18.31 13.72 -31.91
C ILE A 266 -19.76 13.30 -31.73
N GLN A 267 -20.67 14.25 -31.87
CA GLN A 267 -22.11 14.07 -31.77
C GLN A 267 -22.76 14.27 -33.13
N ASN A 268 -23.73 13.42 -33.49
CA ASN A 268 -24.60 13.70 -34.63
C ASN A 268 -25.51 14.88 -34.27
N THR A 269 -25.38 15.98 -34.99
CA THR A 269 -26.17 17.20 -34.80
C THR A 269 -26.92 17.59 -36.07
N SER A 270 -27.15 16.63 -36.96
CA SER A 270 -27.75 16.88 -38.28
C SER A 270 -29.27 17.06 -38.22
N GLY A 271 -29.91 16.76 -37.08
CA GLY A 271 -31.36 16.73 -36.94
C GLY A 271 -31.99 15.45 -37.47
N SER A 272 -31.18 14.47 -37.89
CA SER A 272 -31.65 13.19 -38.46
C SER A 272 -30.60 12.07 -38.32
N PRO A 273 -30.98 10.79 -38.44
CA PRO A 273 -30.00 9.71 -38.47
C PRO A 273 -29.06 9.81 -39.68
N THR A 274 -27.75 9.71 -39.48
CA THR A 274 -26.74 9.70 -40.56
C THR A 274 -25.45 9.00 -40.16
N THR A 275 -24.80 8.30 -41.10
CA THR A 275 -23.51 7.60 -40.87
C THR A 275 -22.48 8.03 -41.92
N PRO A 276 -21.85 9.21 -41.76
CA PRO A 276 -20.88 9.72 -42.72
C PRO A 276 -19.56 8.94 -42.65
N VAL A 277 -18.71 9.13 -43.66
CA VAL A 277 -17.33 8.61 -43.68
C VAL A 277 -16.54 9.21 -42.50
N ASP A 278 -15.55 8.47 -42.02
CA ASP A 278 -14.64 8.80 -40.92
C ASP A 278 -15.23 8.80 -39.50
N VAL A 279 -16.44 8.27 -39.33
CA VAL A 279 -16.93 7.87 -38.01
C VAL A 279 -16.37 6.51 -37.62
N ILE A 280 -15.98 6.36 -36.36
CA ILE A 280 -15.48 5.12 -35.78
C ILE A 280 -16.45 4.66 -34.69
N LEU A 281 -16.79 3.38 -34.72
CA LEU A 281 -17.72 2.75 -33.78
C LEU A 281 -17.09 1.51 -33.13
N PRO A 282 -17.39 1.24 -31.85
CA PRO A 282 -17.19 -0.09 -31.29
C PRO A 282 -18.03 -1.13 -32.04
N PHE A 283 -17.50 -2.33 -32.16
CA PHE A 283 -18.12 -3.44 -32.86
C PHE A 283 -17.85 -4.75 -32.12
N VAL A 284 -18.90 -5.55 -31.94
CA VAL A 284 -18.85 -6.78 -31.13
C VAL A 284 -18.74 -8.07 -31.95
N GLY A 285 -18.91 -8.02 -33.27
CA GLY A 285 -18.69 -9.19 -34.15
C GLY A 285 -17.22 -9.55 -34.25
N SER A 286 -16.90 -10.66 -34.91
CA SER A 286 -15.50 -11.11 -35.06
C SER A 286 -14.69 -10.20 -36.00
N LYS A 287 -13.36 -10.33 -35.98
CA LYS A 287 -12.49 -9.65 -36.96
C LYS A 287 -12.86 -10.02 -38.41
N ALA A 288 -13.23 -11.27 -38.65
CA ALA A 288 -13.66 -11.73 -39.97
C ALA A 288 -14.96 -11.04 -40.40
N ASP A 289 -15.91 -10.86 -39.48
CA ASP A 289 -17.16 -10.15 -39.75
C ASP A 289 -16.89 -8.68 -40.09
N ALA A 290 -16.02 -8.02 -39.33
CA ALA A 290 -15.65 -6.63 -39.58
C ALA A 290 -15.02 -6.41 -40.97
N VAL A 291 -14.10 -7.29 -41.39
CA VAL A 291 -13.45 -7.21 -42.71
C VAL A 291 -14.43 -7.52 -43.85
N ALA A 292 -15.51 -8.26 -43.60
CA ALA A 292 -16.53 -8.55 -44.59
C ALA A 292 -17.55 -7.42 -44.79
N LEU A 293 -17.51 -6.36 -43.97
CA LEU A 293 -18.46 -5.25 -44.03
C LEU A 293 -18.12 -4.27 -45.15
N SER A 294 -19.05 -4.09 -46.10
CA SER A 294 -18.88 -3.07 -47.15
C SER A 294 -18.91 -1.65 -46.58
N GLY A 295 -17.86 -0.89 -46.91
CA GLY A 295 -17.68 0.50 -46.47
C GLY A 295 -17.28 0.66 -45.00
N TRP A 296 -16.72 -0.38 -44.39
CA TRP A 296 -16.14 -0.31 -43.05
C TRP A 296 -14.76 -0.98 -43.04
N ASP A 297 -13.80 -0.34 -42.37
CA ASP A 297 -12.45 -0.89 -42.18
C ASP A 297 -12.17 -1.14 -40.70
N TYR A 298 -11.39 -2.19 -40.42
CA TYR A 298 -10.94 -2.52 -39.07
C TYR A 298 -9.83 -1.55 -38.62
N CYS A 299 -9.95 -1.02 -37.41
CA CYS A 299 -9.00 -0.07 -36.82
C CYS A 299 -7.78 -0.78 -36.19
N ASP A 300 -6.90 -1.32 -37.03
CA ASP A 300 -5.65 -2.00 -36.63
C ASP A 300 -4.36 -1.24 -37.01
N GLY A 301 -4.50 0.00 -37.49
CA GLY A 301 -3.37 0.81 -37.95
C GLY A 301 -2.97 0.55 -39.40
N SER A 302 -3.66 -0.33 -40.12
CA SER A 302 -3.47 -0.48 -41.56
C SER A 302 -4.26 0.57 -42.35
N GLY A 303 -3.77 0.91 -43.55
CA GLY A 303 -4.42 1.90 -44.41
C GLY A 303 -4.53 3.28 -43.76
N ALA A 304 -5.75 3.80 -43.69
CA ALA A 304 -6.07 5.11 -43.11
C ALA A 304 -6.82 5.00 -41.77
N THR A 305 -6.72 3.84 -41.08
CA THR A 305 -7.34 3.63 -39.77
C THR A 305 -6.32 3.79 -38.64
N PRO A 306 -6.73 4.25 -37.45
CA PRO A 306 -5.88 4.24 -36.27
C PRO A 306 -5.72 2.80 -35.73
N ASP A 307 -4.65 2.52 -34.99
CA ASP A 307 -4.50 1.26 -34.25
C ASP A 307 -5.15 1.36 -32.87
N LEU A 308 -6.37 0.84 -32.75
CA LEU A 308 -7.15 0.88 -31.51
C LEU A 308 -7.05 -0.41 -30.69
N ARG A 309 -6.21 -1.39 -31.09
CA ARG A 309 -6.05 -2.67 -30.40
C ARG A 309 -5.40 -2.50 -29.02
N ASP A 310 -5.84 -3.32 -28.07
CA ASP A 310 -5.37 -3.38 -26.68
C ASP A 310 -5.38 -2.06 -25.90
N ARG A 311 -6.11 -1.04 -26.38
CA ARG A 311 -6.17 0.31 -25.79
C ARG A 311 -7.59 0.67 -25.41
N GLN A 312 -7.74 1.42 -24.31
CA GLN A 312 -9.00 2.09 -24.01
C GLN A 312 -9.07 3.41 -24.78
N ILE A 313 -10.29 3.85 -25.09
CA ILE A 313 -10.48 5.15 -25.75
C ILE A 313 -10.54 6.24 -24.68
N PHE A 314 -9.76 7.29 -24.88
CA PHE A 314 -9.76 8.48 -24.01
C PHE A 314 -10.34 9.64 -24.80
N PHE A 315 -11.53 10.10 -24.40
CA PHE A 315 -12.23 11.17 -25.10
C PHE A 315 -11.54 12.50 -24.85
N ILE A 316 -11.36 13.22 -25.95
CA ILE A 316 -10.96 14.62 -25.99
C ILE A 316 -12.03 15.41 -26.76
N ASP A 317 -12.16 16.69 -26.46
CA ASP A 317 -12.90 17.62 -27.30
C ASP A 317 -12.01 18.25 -28.40
N SER A 318 -12.63 18.95 -29.35
CA SER A 318 -11.91 19.76 -30.32
C SER A 318 -11.18 20.92 -29.63
N GLY A 319 -9.90 20.73 -29.35
CA GLY A 319 -9.03 21.76 -28.77
C GLY A 319 -8.27 21.33 -27.53
N THR A 320 -8.68 20.23 -26.88
CA THR A 320 -8.00 19.68 -25.70
C THR A 320 -7.16 18.44 -26.05
N GLY A 321 -6.02 18.67 -26.70
CA GLY A 321 -5.02 17.62 -26.95
C GLY A 321 -4.87 17.22 -28.40
N THR A 322 -4.19 16.08 -28.62
CA THR A 322 -3.80 15.62 -29.95
C THR A 322 -4.38 14.23 -30.19
N ILE A 323 -5.25 14.11 -31.20
CA ILE A 323 -5.83 12.84 -31.65
C ILE A 323 -4.72 11.85 -31.97
N GLY A 324 -4.93 10.58 -31.63
CA GLY A 324 -4.01 9.47 -31.90
C GLY A 324 -2.84 9.36 -30.92
N THR A 325 -2.65 10.31 -30.00
CA THR A 325 -1.62 10.18 -28.95
C THR A 325 -2.01 9.09 -27.95
N THR A 326 -1.01 8.30 -27.53
CA THR A 326 -1.18 7.20 -26.58
C THR A 326 -0.57 7.55 -25.23
N GLY A 327 -1.00 6.84 -24.19
CA GLY A 327 -0.44 6.98 -22.85
C GLY A 327 -1.01 5.95 -21.87
N GLY A 328 -0.72 6.15 -20.59
CA GLY A 328 -1.16 5.24 -19.53
C GLY A 328 -0.35 3.95 -19.45
N SER A 329 -0.70 3.11 -18.49
CA SER A 329 -0.12 1.79 -18.26
C SER A 329 -1.19 0.87 -17.70
N ASN A 330 -1.22 -0.39 -18.14
CA ASN A 330 -2.14 -1.37 -17.55
C ASN A 330 -1.67 -1.82 -16.18
N GLU A 331 -0.36 -1.81 -15.98
CA GLU A 331 0.26 -2.15 -14.72
C GLU A 331 0.66 -0.89 -13.94
N HIS A 332 0.65 -0.99 -12.61
CA HIS A 332 1.35 -0.05 -11.76
C HIS A 332 1.87 -0.73 -10.50
N SER A 333 2.85 -0.08 -9.89
CA SER A 333 3.35 -0.39 -8.57
C SER A 333 3.30 0.86 -7.70
N HIS A 334 3.34 0.68 -6.38
CA HIS A 334 3.58 1.76 -5.45
C HIS A 334 5.04 1.70 -5.04
N GLY A 335 5.76 2.82 -5.17
CA GLY A 335 7.05 2.95 -4.51
C GLY A 335 6.84 3.21 -3.02
N ALA A 336 7.76 2.73 -2.18
CA ALA A 336 7.71 2.85 -0.73
C ALA A 336 7.22 4.24 -0.26
N SER A 337 5.98 4.34 0.21
CA SER A 337 5.43 5.60 0.71
C SER A 337 5.76 5.79 2.18
N ALA A 338 6.46 6.88 2.46
CA ALA A 338 6.65 7.56 3.75
C ALA A 338 6.62 6.65 4.98
N GLY A 339 7.82 6.24 5.42
CA GLY A 339 8.11 5.44 6.59
C GLY A 339 6.96 5.27 7.58
N HIS A 340 6.33 4.10 7.54
CA HIS A 340 5.52 3.65 8.64
C HIS A 340 6.42 3.36 9.85
N ARG A 341 5.88 3.57 11.05
CA ARG A 341 6.62 3.42 12.30
C ARG A 341 6.03 2.26 13.08
N HIS A 342 6.91 1.43 13.60
CA HIS A 342 6.56 0.41 14.57
C HIS A 342 6.69 1.03 15.97
N LYS A 343 5.73 0.73 16.83
CA LYS A 343 5.83 1.05 18.25
C LYS A 343 5.92 -0.28 19.01
N PHE A 344 6.97 -0.43 19.81
CA PHE A 344 7.00 -1.45 20.85
C PHE A 344 5.90 -1.14 21.85
N ASP A 345 4.96 -2.06 22.02
CA ASP A 345 3.94 -1.97 23.06
C ASP A 345 4.41 -2.62 24.38
N GLY A 346 5.71 -2.96 24.44
CA GLY A 346 6.43 -3.26 25.66
C GLY A 346 6.37 -2.07 26.59
N GLY A 347 5.30 -2.01 27.39
CA GLY A 347 5.19 -1.11 28.52
C GLY A 347 6.40 -1.27 29.45
N PRO A 348 6.56 -0.37 30.43
CA PRO A 348 7.69 -0.43 31.35
C PRO A 348 7.77 -1.82 31.99
N HIS A 349 8.87 -2.54 31.76
CA HIS A 349 9.16 -3.75 32.51
C HIS A 349 9.88 -3.38 33.81
N THR A 350 9.63 -4.16 34.85
CA THR A 350 10.22 -3.95 36.17
C THR A 350 11.20 -5.06 36.46
N HIS A 351 12.43 -4.72 36.84
CA HIS A 351 13.35 -5.72 37.39
C HIS A 351 13.08 -5.91 38.88
N THR A 352 12.99 -7.16 39.32
CA THR A 352 12.97 -7.50 40.74
C THR A 352 14.38 -7.84 41.22
N VAL A 353 14.92 -7.06 42.14
CA VAL A 353 16.17 -7.41 42.83
C VAL A 353 15.83 -8.38 43.95
N SER A 354 16.30 -9.63 43.83
CA SER A 354 16.28 -10.57 44.94
C SER A 354 17.62 -10.49 45.67
N GLU A 355 17.62 -10.02 46.90
CA GLU A 355 18.81 -10.06 47.76
C GLU A 355 19.06 -11.52 48.17
N VAL A 356 20.17 -12.09 47.69
CA VAL A 356 20.63 -13.41 48.09
C VAL A 356 21.81 -13.23 49.04
N ASP A 357 21.54 -13.49 50.33
CA ASP A 357 22.42 -13.52 51.50
C ASP A 357 22.67 -12.20 52.26
N ASP A 358 22.11 -12.13 53.48
CA ASP A 358 22.64 -11.33 54.58
C ASP A 358 23.98 -11.94 55.03
N GLY A 359 25.09 -11.42 54.51
CA GLY A 359 26.42 -11.83 54.93
C GLY A 359 26.59 -11.72 56.45
N THR A 360 26.80 -12.85 57.14
CA THR A 360 27.10 -12.83 58.58
C THR A 360 28.54 -12.37 58.83
N ILE A 361 28.72 -11.22 59.48
CA ILE A 361 30.03 -10.77 59.98
C ILE A 361 30.36 -11.57 61.25
N ASN A 362 31.20 -12.60 61.11
CA ASN A 362 31.71 -13.38 62.24
C ASN A 362 33.00 -12.74 62.79
N VAL A 363 32.92 -12.06 63.93
CA VAL A 363 34.10 -11.55 64.64
C VAL A 363 34.52 -12.55 65.71
N ALA A 364 35.66 -13.21 65.52
CA ALA A 364 36.25 -14.07 66.55
C ALA A 364 36.97 -13.21 67.61
N LEU A 365 36.50 -13.23 68.85
CA LEU A 365 37.19 -12.65 70.00
C LEU A 365 37.54 -13.76 71.01
N PHE A 366 38.77 -13.70 71.53
CA PHE A 366 39.30 -14.64 72.51
C PHE A 366 38.70 -14.41 73.92
N SER A 367 37.43 -14.76 74.14
CA SER A 367 36.86 -14.86 75.50
C SER A 367 35.46 -15.48 75.48
N SER A 368 35.22 -16.46 76.36
CA SER A 368 34.09 -17.40 76.38
C SER A 368 32.76 -16.84 76.90
N THR A 369 32.37 -15.62 76.55
CA THR A 369 31.03 -15.11 76.89
C THR A 369 30.45 -14.30 75.73
N PHE A 370 29.52 -14.93 75.02
CA PHE A 370 28.85 -14.36 73.85
C PHE A 370 27.90 -13.24 74.28
N ALA A 371 28.21 -12.00 73.89
CA ALA A 371 27.17 -11.02 73.61
C ALA A 371 27.04 -10.98 72.10
N GLY A 372 25.97 -11.56 71.55
CA GLY A 372 25.71 -11.50 70.12
C GLY A 372 25.72 -10.04 69.67
N LEU A 373 26.52 -9.73 68.66
CA LEU A 373 26.37 -8.46 67.95
C LEU A 373 24.99 -8.50 67.32
N ALA A 374 24.14 -7.53 67.66
CA ALA A 374 22.87 -7.37 66.96
C ALA A 374 23.19 -7.09 65.49
N LEU A 375 22.78 -7.99 64.60
CA LEU A 375 22.69 -7.70 63.18
C LEU A 375 21.93 -6.39 63.05
N THR A 376 22.53 -5.43 62.37
CA THR A 376 21.84 -4.21 61.97
C THR A 376 21.52 -4.40 60.52
N ASP A 377 20.25 -4.68 60.24
CA ASP A 377 19.72 -4.70 58.90
C ASP A 377 20.06 -3.35 58.24
N HIS A 378 20.48 -3.41 56.99
CA HIS A 378 20.60 -2.23 56.16
C HIS A 378 19.90 -2.50 54.84
N SER A 379 19.35 -1.45 54.23
CA SER A 379 18.62 -1.58 52.97
C SER A 379 19.39 -0.92 51.84
N HIS A 380 19.31 -1.52 50.66
CA HIS A 380 19.78 -0.93 49.41
C HIS A 380 18.59 -0.38 48.62
N THR A 381 18.83 0.75 47.94
CA THR A 381 17.95 1.20 46.86
C THR A 381 18.71 1.02 45.55
N TRP A 382 18.21 0.12 44.71
CA TRP A 382 18.70 -0.10 43.35
C TRP A 382 17.81 0.68 42.38
N THR A 383 18.41 1.42 41.45
CA THR A 383 17.68 2.12 40.38
C THR A 383 18.18 1.62 39.04
N ILE A 384 17.26 1.16 38.20
CA ILE A 384 17.55 0.73 36.83
C ILE A 384 16.69 1.62 35.91
N PRO A 385 17.28 2.54 35.13
CA PRO A 385 16.52 3.33 34.18
C PRO A 385 16.04 2.42 33.04
N ALA A 386 14.78 2.60 32.61
CA ALA A 386 14.30 2.02 31.36
C ALA A 386 14.83 2.87 30.19
N GLU A 387 15.42 2.23 29.18
CA GLU A 387 15.59 2.82 27.86
C GLU A 387 14.51 2.26 26.93
N ASP A 388 13.73 3.14 26.31
CA ASP A 388 12.77 2.74 25.29
C ASP A 388 13.54 2.30 24.03
N PRO A 389 13.31 1.10 23.49
CA PRO A 389 13.90 0.74 22.21
C PRO A 389 13.34 1.61 21.10
N PHE A 390 14.24 2.21 20.31
CA PHE A 390 13.86 2.98 19.13
C PHE A 390 13.22 2.05 18.09
N GLY A 391 12.03 2.42 17.62
CA GLY A 391 11.36 1.73 16.51
C GLY A 391 12.07 1.98 15.18
N ASP A 392 12.32 0.90 14.44
CA ASP A 392 12.91 0.94 13.11
C ASP A 392 11.91 1.51 12.08
N THR A 393 12.44 2.09 11.00
CA THR A 393 11.65 2.54 9.84
C THR A 393 11.80 1.54 8.70
N GLY A 394 10.78 0.70 8.51
CA GLY A 394 10.70 -0.19 7.37
C GLY A 394 10.30 0.54 6.08
N THR A 395 10.93 0.19 4.97
CA THR A 395 10.39 0.44 3.62
C THR A 395 9.71 -0.83 3.14
N PHE A 396 8.57 -0.71 2.45
CA PHE A 396 7.93 -1.82 1.77
C PHE A 396 7.81 -1.50 0.29
N GLU A 397 8.00 -2.51 -0.54
CA GLU A 397 7.73 -2.46 -1.98
C GLU A 397 6.54 -3.36 -2.27
N THR A 398 5.70 -2.95 -3.23
CA THR A 398 4.56 -3.74 -3.70
C THR A 398 4.86 -4.35 -5.06
N ASP A 399 4.24 -5.49 -5.34
CA ASP A 399 4.22 -6.08 -6.67
C ASP A 399 3.55 -5.16 -7.71
N SER A 400 3.94 -5.35 -8.98
CA SER A 400 3.27 -4.73 -10.13
C SER A 400 2.04 -5.56 -10.48
N VAL A 401 0.88 -4.93 -10.58
CA VAL A 401 -0.38 -5.60 -10.89
C VAL A 401 -1.16 -4.83 -11.94
N ASP A 402 -1.99 -5.55 -12.70
CA ASP A 402 -2.94 -4.95 -13.65
C ASP A 402 -4.02 -4.18 -12.87
N GLY A 403 -4.02 -2.86 -13.01
CA GLY A 403 -4.95 -1.95 -12.34
C GLY A 403 -6.19 -1.62 -13.17
N ARG A 404 -6.36 -2.23 -14.36
CA ARG A 404 -7.48 -1.92 -15.26
C ARG A 404 -8.83 -2.06 -14.57
N PRO A 405 -9.66 -0.99 -14.56
CA PRO A 405 -11.03 -1.10 -14.09
C PRO A 405 -11.80 -2.07 -14.99
N SER A 406 -12.91 -2.63 -14.50
CA SER A 406 -13.60 -3.66 -15.28
C SER A 406 -13.99 -3.16 -16.66
N TYR A 407 -13.60 -3.91 -17.69
CA TYR A 407 -13.77 -3.53 -19.08
C TYR A 407 -14.36 -4.68 -19.89
N ARG A 408 -14.90 -4.33 -21.06
CA ARG A 408 -15.35 -5.24 -22.10
C ARG A 408 -14.51 -5.03 -23.35
N THR A 409 -14.00 -6.11 -23.92
CA THR A 409 -13.23 -6.05 -25.16
C THR A 409 -14.16 -5.92 -26.37
N VAL A 410 -13.79 -5.06 -27.31
CA VAL A 410 -14.49 -4.81 -28.58
C VAL A 410 -13.47 -4.61 -29.68
N ILE A 411 -13.86 -4.75 -30.94
CA ILE A 411 -13.08 -4.18 -32.04
C ILE A 411 -13.64 -2.82 -32.42
N PHE A 412 -12.85 -2.00 -33.12
CA PHE A 412 -13.31 -0.73 -33.64
C PHE A 412 -13.30 -0.77 -35.16
N ILE A 413 -14.34 -0.22 -35.77
CA ILE A 413 -14.49 -0.12 -37.22
C ILE A 413 -14.68 1.34 -37.63
N LYS A 414 -14.02 1.75 -38.71
CA LYS A 414 -14.11 3.09 -39.31
C LYS A 414 -14.96 3.03 -40.55
N ARG A 415 -15.93 3.95 -40.71
CA ARG A 415 -16.68 4.09 -41.95
C ARG A 415 -15.77 4.66 -43.03
N VAL A 416 -15.66 3.97 -44.15
CA VAL A 416 -14.86 4.41 -45.29
C VAL A 416 -15.73 4.67 -46.51
N ALA A 417 -15.23 5.48 -47.44
CA ALA A 417 -15.89 5.66 -48.73
C ALA A 417 -15.93 4.31 -49.44
N ILE A 418 -17.08 3.96 -50.00
CA ILE A 418 -17.16 2.82 -50.91
C ILE A 418 -16.60 3.34 -52.22
N GLU A 419 -15.42 2.85 -52.61
CA GLU A 419 -14.94 3.08 -53.97
C GLU A 419 -15.98 2.49 -54.93
N GLU A 420 -16.70 3.36 -55.65
CA GLU A 420 -17.46 2.90 -56.79
C GLU A 420 -16.44 2.31 -57.76
N VAL A 421 -16.40 0.98 -57.83
CA VAL A 421 -15.67 0.30 -58.88
C VAL A 421 -16.31 0.80 -60.18
N GLU A 422 -15.65 1.75 -60.85
CA GLU A 422 -16.07 2.20 -62.17
C GLU A 422 -16.19 0.94 -63.01
N GLN A 423 -17.43 0.53 -63.29
CA GLN A 423 -17.64 -0.59 -64.19
C GLN A 423 -17.01 -0.16 -65.51
N PRO A 424 -16.05 -0.94 -66.06
CA PRO A 424 -15.40 -0.55 -67.30
C PRO A 424 -16.50 -0.33 -68.33
N ALA A 425 -16.62 0.92 -68.80
CA ALA A 425 -17.64 1.32 -69.74
C ALA A 425 -17.64 0.29 -70.88
N LEU A 426 -18.70 -0.51 -70.95
CA LEU A 426 -18.86 -1.54 -71.97
C LEU A 426 -19.04 -0.77 -73.28
N PHE A 427 -17.92 -0.48 -73.96
CA PHE A 427 -17.90 0.11 -75.29
C PHE A 427 -18.53 -0.92 -76.23
N MET A 428 -19.85 -0.86 -76.33
CA MET A 428 -20.64 -1.62 -77.27
C MET A 428 -20.42 -0.97 -78.63
N GLY A 429 -19.28 -1.29 -79.23
CA GLY A 429 -18.96 -0.96 -80.60
C GLY A 429 -20.00 -1.62 -81.52
N CYS A 430 -20.97 -0.84 -81.94
CA CYS A 430 -21.84 -1.18 -83.06
C CYS A 430 -20.95 -1.32 -84.30
N VAL A 431 -20.72 -2.55 -84.75
CA VAL A 431 -20.12 -2.83 -86.05
C VAL A 431 -21.27 -2.82 -87.06
N CYS A 432 -21.33 -1.75 -87.85
CA CYS A 432 -22.22 -1.63 -89.01
C CYS A 432 -21.77 -2.52 -90.16
#